data_AF-A0A0Q9Y6V5-F1
#
_entry.id   AF-A0A0Q9Y6V5-F1
#
_cell.length_a   1.000
_cell.length_b   1.000
_cell.length_c   1.000
_cell.angle_alpha   90.00
_cell.angle_beta   90.00
_cell.angle_gamma   90.00
#
_symmetry.space_group_name_H-M   'P 1'
#
loop_
_entity.id
_entity.type
_entity.pdbx_description
1 polymer ?
#
loop_
_entity_poly.entity_id
_entity_poly.type
_entity_poly.pdbx_seq_one_letter_code
_entity_poly.pdbx_strand_id
1 'polypeptide(L)'
;MSLIETYRRTIKRKKDELNRLRNSKATELGKIPSHKKKITSAKATIGRTKSTATINSKYREIGREEKKLADIDKKVADIDKKIARIEGDVVAAEKKLGREVEREQKKRDDAEKRRLADSEKNV
;
A
#
# COMPACT_ATOMS: atom_id res chain seq x y z
N MET A 1 -2.11 29.03 5.17
CA MET A 1 -2.72 27.81 4.57
C MET A 1 -3.77 27.31 5.56
N SER A 2 -5.01 27.03 5.15
CA SER A 2 -6.05 26.58 6.09
C SER A 2 -5.76 25.17 6.60
N LEU A 3 -6.28 24.82 7.78
CA LEU A 3 -6.10 23.48 8.36
C LEU A 3 -6.67 22.38 7.43
N ILE A 4 -7.77 22.69 6.73
CA ILE A 4 -8.36 21.86 5.66
C ILE A 4 -7.34 21.56 4.55
N GLU A 5 -6.63 22.58 4.07
CA GLU A 5 -5.65 22.42 2.99
C GLU A 5 -4.43 21.60 3.44
N THR A 6 -3.98 21.79 4.68
CA THR A 6 -2.92 20.97 5.29
C THR A 6 -3.32 19.49 5.36
N TYR A 7 -4.55 19.18 5.77
CA TYR A 7 -5.04 17.80 5.82
C TYR A 7 -5.20 17.20 4.42
N ARG A 8 -5.72 17.94 3.43
CA ARG A 8 -5.81 17.50 2.03
C ARG A 8 -4.44 17.16 1.46
N ARG A 9 -3.44 18.03 1.66
CA ARG A 9 -2.06 17.79 1.21
C ARG A 9 -1.45 16.56 1.87
N THR A 10 -1.72 16.37 3.17
CA THR A 10 -1.24 15.19 3.92
C THR A 10 -1.84 13.90 3.37
N ILE A 11 -3.16 13.88 3.13
CA ILE A 11 -3.86 12.72 2.56
C ILE A 11 -3.31 12.41 1.17
N LYS A 12 -3.11 13.43 0.32
CA LYS A 12 -2.51 13.26 -1.01
C LYS A 12 -1.14 12.60 -0.92
N ARG A 13 -0.24 13.12 -0.08
CA ARG A 13 1.10 12.56 0.13
C ARG A 13 1.06 11.09 0.56
N LYS A 14 0.17 10.73 1.48
CA LYS A 14 0.00 9.34 1.95
C LYS A 14 -0.57 8.43 0.87
N LYS A 15 -1.50 8.91 0.04
CA LYS A 15 -2.02 8.16 -1.13
C LYS A 15 -0.93 7.91 -2.18
N ASP A 16 -0.08 8.91 -2.43
CA ASP A 16 1.08 8.74 -3.32
C ASP A 16 2.07 7.70 -2.78
N GLU A 17 2.31 7.71 -1.46
CA GLU A 17 3.14 6.71 -0.78
C GLU A 17 2.55 5.29 -0.88
N LEU A 18 1.22 5.14 -0.71
CA LEU A 18 0.53 3.86 -0.93
C LEU A 18 0.72 3.34 -2.35
N ASN A 19 0.60 4.21 -3.35
CA ASN A 19 0.81 3.81 -4.75
C ASN A 19 2.24 3.32 -4.98
N ARG A 20 3.24 3.99 -4.39
CA ARG A 20 4.64 3.53 -4.46
C ARG A 20 4.84 2.16 -3.82
N LEU A 21 4.25 1.93 -2.64
CA LEU A 21 4.33 0.64 -1.96
C LEU A 21 3.62 -0.48 -2.75
N ARG A 22 2.46 -0.20 -3.33
CA ARG A 22 1.72 -1.15 -4.18
C ARG A 22 2.50 -1.51 -5.43
N ASN A 23 3.16 -0.53 -6.07
CA ASN A 23 4.06 -0.78 -7.19
C ASN A 23 5.25 -1.64 -6.78
N SER A 24 5.89 -1.33 -5.64
CA SER A 24 6.99 -2.14 -5.11
C SER A 24 6.56 -3.59 -4.82
N LYS A 25 5.37 -3.79 -4.25
CA LYS A 25 4.78 -5.13 -4.06
C LYS A 25 4.62 -5.87 -5.38
N ALA A 26 4.05 -5.20 -6.39
CA ALA A 26 3.85 -5.79 -7.71
C ALA A 26 5.19 -6.20 -8.35
N THR A 27 6.23 -5.38 -8.22
CA THR A 27 7.58 -5.70 -8.70
C THR A 27 8.18 -6.94 -8.03
N GLU A 28 8.03 -7.09 -6.71
CA GLU A 28 8.52 -8.27 -6.00
C GLU A 28 7.74 -9.54 -6.38
N LEU A 29 6.41 -9.46 -6.46
CA LEU A 29 5.56 -10.57 -6.91
C LEU A 29 5.87 -10.98 -8.36
N GLY A 30 6.21 -10.02 -9.22
CA GLY A 30 6.61 -10.27 -10.61
C GLY A 30 7.87 -11.14 -10.77
N LYS A 31 8.68 -11.31 -9.72
CA LYS A 31 9.87 -12.18 -9.74
C LYS A 31 9.51 -13.66 -9.51
N ILE A 32 8.38 -13.94 -8.86
CA ILE A 32 7.95 -15.30 -8.48
C ILE A 32 7.89 -16.27 -9.68
N PRO A 33 7.29 -15.91 -10.83
CA PRO A 33 7.21 -16.82 -11.97
C PRO A 33 8.57 -17.30 -12.48
N SER A 34 9.58 -16.42 -12.46
CA SER A 34 10.94 -16.76 -12.88
C SER A 34 11.57 -17.83 -11.97
N HIS A 35 11.46 -17.66 -10.66
CA HIS A 35 11.95 -18.64 -9.68
C HIS A 35 11.18 -19.96 -9.76
N LYS A 36 9.84 -19.91 -9.88
CA LYS A 36 9.01 -21.11 -10.08
C LYS A 36 9.37 -21.87 -11.36
N LYS A 37 9.65 -21.16 -12.47
CA LYS A 37 10.09 -21.79 -13.72
C LYS A 37 11.39 -22.56 -13.55
N LYS A 38 12.37 -22.01 -12.82
CA LYS A 38 13.64 -22.69 -12.52
C LYS A 38 13.42 -23.95 -11.68
N ILE A 39 12.57 -23.88 -10.65
CA ILE A 39 12.20 -25.03 -9.83
C ILE A 39 11.57 -26.13 -10.70
N THR A 40 10.58 -25.79 -11.54
CA THR A 40 9.94 -26.77 -12.43
C THR A 40 10.93 -27.40 -13.41
N SER A 41 11.84 -26.60 -13.97
CA SER A 41 12.88 -27.10 -14.88
C SER A 41 13.86 -28.06 -14.17
N ALA A 42 14.29 -27.74 -12.96
CA ALA A 42 15.14 -28.61 -12.15
C ALA A 42 14.41 -29.91 -11.79
N LYS A 43 13.13 -29.85 -11.40
CA LYS A 43 12.28 -31.02 -11.15
C LYS A 43 12.13 -31.91 -12.40
N ALA A 44 11.90 -31.31 -13.57
CA ALA A 44 11.83 -32.05 -14.83
C ALA A 44 13.15 -32.74 -15.18
N THR A 45 14.29 -32.11 -14.88
CA THR A 45 15.62 -32.72 -15.07
C THR A 45 15.81 -33.93 -14.17
N ILE A 46 15.44 -33.82 -12.89
CA ILE A 46 15.49 -34.92 -11.92
C ILE A 46 14.67 -36.13 -12.41
N GLY A 47 13.47 -35.90 -12.93
CA GLY A 47 12.61 -36.98 -13.43
C GLY A 47 13.13 -37.71 -14.68
N ARG A 48 14.11 -37.16 -15.41
CA ARG A 48 14.64 -37.75 -16.66
C ARG A 48 16.01 -38.39 -16.50
N THR A 49 16.82 -37.93 -15.55
CA THR A 49 18.20 -38.39 -15.39
C THR A 49 18.32 -39.57 -14.43
N LYS A 50 19.26 -40.48 -14.70
CA LYS A 50 19.63 -41.57 -13.79
C LYS A 50 20.88 -41.24 -12.94
N SER A 51 21.51 -40.10 -13.21
CA SER A 51 22.73 -39.68 -12.50
C SER A 51 22.41 -39.10 -11.13
N THR A 52 22.85 -39.80 -10.08
CA THR A 52 22.71 -39.37 -8.68
C THR A 52 23.38 -38.02 -8.43
N ALA A 53 24.55 -37.77 -9.02
CA ALA A 53 25.26 -36.50 -8.91
C ALA A 53 24.43 -35.33 -9.50
N THR A 54 23.82 -35.55 -10.67
CA THR A 54 22.94 -34.56 -11.30
C THR A 54 21.69 -34.31 -10.46
N ILE A 55 21.06 -35.38 -9.95
CA ILE A 55 19.88 -35.28 -9.07
C ILE A 55 20.20 -34.43 -7.84
N ASN A 56 21.31 -34.72 -7.15
CA ASN A 56 21.74 -33.99 -5.96
C ASN A 56 22.01 -32.51 -6.24
N SER A 57 22.65 -32.21 -7.38
CA SER A 57 22.89 -30.82 -7.81
C SER A 57 21.58 -30.07 -8.05
N LYS A 58 20.60 -30.70 -8.71
CA LYS A 58 19.28 -30.10 -8.97
C LYS A 58 18.44 -29.93 -7.71
N TYR A 59 18.52 -30.83 -6.73
CA TYR A 59 17.89 -30.61 -5.43
C TYR A 59 18.46 -29.39 -4.71
N ARG A 60 19.78 -29.19 -4.74
CA ARG A 60 20.40 -27.97 -4.18
C ARG A 60 19.95 -26.70 -4.91
N GLU A 61 19.77 -26.78 -6.24
CA GLU A 61 19.23 -25.68 -7.03
C GLU A 61 17.80 -25.34 -6.59
N ILE A 62 16.92 -26.34 -6.46
CA ILE A 62 15.55 -26.17 -5.97
C ILE A 62 15.53 -25.49 -4.60
N GLY A 63 16.30 -26.01 -3.62
CA GLY A 63 16.34 -25.44 -2.28
C GLY A 63 16.81 -23.97 -2.25
N ARG A 64 17.75 -23.58 -3.13
CA ARG A 64 18.17 -22.18 -3.26
C ARG A 64 17.06 -21.29 -3.82
N GLU A 65 16.33 -21.75 -4.83
CA GLU A 65 15.24 -20.98 -5.43
C GLU A 65 14.02 -20.90 -4.50
N GLU A 66 13.73 -21.96 -3.73
CA GLU A 66 12.70 -21.96 -2.68
C GLU A 66 13.03 -20.98 -1.55
N LYS A 67 14.30 -20.91 -1.12
CA LYS A 67 14.74 -19.89 -0.16
C LYS A 67 14.51 -18.47 -0.69
N LYS A 68 14.82 -18.21 -1.96
CA LYS A 68 14.57 -16.90 -2.59
C LYS A 68 13.07 -16.56 -2.62
N LEU A 69 12.21 -17.53 -2.90
CA LEU A 69 10.75 -17.34 -2.83
C LEU A 69 10.30 -16.98 -1.42
N ALA A 70 10.78 -17.68 -0.40
CA ALA A 70 10.47 -17.35 0.99
C ALA A 70 10.94 -15.94 1.40
N ASP A 71 12.09 -15.50 0.90
CA ASP A 71 12.59 -14.14 1.13
C ASP A 71 11.74 -13.07 0.41
N ILE A 72 11.19 -13.39 -0.78
CA ILE A 72 10.21 -12.54 -1.47
C ILE A 72 8.93 -12.45 -0.66
N ASP A 73 8.40 -13.56 -0.16
CA ASP A 73 7.17 -13.60 0.64
C ASP A 73 7.31 -12.75 1.91
N LYS A 74 8.46 -12.83 2.60
CA LYS A 74 8.77 -11.96 3.75
C LYS A 74 8.75 -10.47 3.37
N LYS A 75 9.38 -10.11 2.25
CA LYS A 75 9.39 -8.71 1.77
C LYS A 75 7.97 -8.22 1.44
N VAL A 76 7.16 -9.06 0.79
CA VAL A 76 5.77 -8.73 0.49
C VAL A 76 4.96 -8.53 1.77
N ALA A 77 5.12 -9.40 2.77
CA ALA A 77 4.46 -9.25 4.07
C ALA A 77 4.86 -7.95 4.78
N ASP A 78 6.12 -7.56 4.71
CA ASP A 78 6.58 -6.29 5.28
C ASP A 78 6.05 -5.06 4.52
N ILE A 79 5.91 -5.15 3.19
CA ILE A 79 5.24 -4.12 2.40
C ILE A 79 3.75 -4.03 2.77
N ASP A 80 3.08 -5.16 2.95
CA ASP A 80 1.66 -5.19 3.33
C ASP A 80 1.42 -4.57 4.72
N LYS A 81 2.31 -4.82 5.68
CA LYS A 81 2.27 -4.14 6.99
C LYS A 81 2.39 -2.62 6.84
N LYS A 82 3.28 -2.13 5.96
CA LYS A 82 3.44 -0.69 5.69
C LYS A 82 2.21 -0.10 5.02
N ILE A 83 1.63 -0.81 4.05
CA ILE A 83 0.37 -0.42 3.39
C ILE A 83 -0.74 -0.27 4.42
N ALA A 84 -0.99 -1.31 5.23
CA ALA A 84 -2.05 -1.30 6.24
C ALA A 84 -1.89 -0.15 7.24
N ARG A 85 -0.64 0.11 7.68
CA ARG A 85 -0.34 1.26 8.55
C ARG A 85 -0.72 2.58 7.89
N ILE A 86 -0.29 2.82 6.65
CA ILE A 86 -0.55 4.09 5.95
C ILE A 86 -2.04 4.25 5.62
N GLU A 87 -2.74 3.16 5.28
CA GLU A 87 -4.19 3.19 5.05
C GLU A 87 -4.95 3.62 6.31
N GLY A 88 -4.62 3.05 7.49
CA GLY A 88 -5.21 3.51 8.75
C GLY A 88 -4.92 4.98 9.04
N ASP A 89 -3.71 5.41 8.71
CA ASP A 89 -3.23 6.78 8.80
C ASP A 89 -3.93 7.77 7.85
N VAL A 90 -4.38 7.30 6.68
CA VAL A 90 -5.20 8.06 5.72
C VAL A 90 -6.61 8.19 6.27
N VAL A 91 -7.22 7.09 6.72
CA VAL A 91 -8.57 7.09 7.31
C VAL A 91 -8.64 8.04 8.51
N ALA A 92 -7.63 8.03 9.37
CA ALA A 92 -7.55 8.95 10.50
C ALA A 92 -7.46 10.42 10.05
N ALA A 93 -6.70 10.72 9.00
CA ALA A 93 -6.57 12.07 8.44
C ALA A 93 -7.87 12.53 7.75
N GLU A 94 -8.55 11.65 7.02
CA GLU A 94 -9.85 11.92 6.38
C GLU A 94 -10.93 12.22 7.42
N LYS A 95 -10.97 11.50 8.54
CA LYS A 95 -11.85 11.81 9.68
C LYS A 95 -11.60 13.19 10.27
N LYS A 96 -10.32 13.59 10.43
CA LYS A 96 -9.96 14.93 10.92
C LYS A 96 -10.37 16.02 9.94
N LEU A 97 -10.13 15.80 8.64
CA LEU A 97 -10.56 16.71 7.58
C LEU A 97 -12.08 16.91 7.59
N GLY A 98 -12.87 15.83 7.68
CA GLY A 98 -14.33 15.91 7.71
C GLY A 98 -14.85 16.75 8.88
N ARG A 99 -14.31 16.54 10.09
CA ARG A 99 -14.65 17.34 11.27
C ARG A 99 -14.34 18.82 11.08
N GLU A 100 -13.20 19.14 10.46
CA GLU A 100 -12.80 20.52 10.27
C GLU A 100 -13.65 21.22 9.20
N VAL A 101 -13.99 20.52 8.12
CA VAL A 101 -14.93 21.02 7.11
C VAL A 101 -16.29 21.30 7.73
N GLU A 102 -16.82 20.39 8.56
CA GLU A 102 -18.11 20.58 9.23
C GLU A 102 -18.10 21.78 10.19
N ARG A 103 -17.02 21.96 10.96
CA ARG A 103 -16.87 23.13 11.84
C ARG A 103 -16.84 24.44 11.07
N GLU A 104 -16.07 24.50 9.99
CA GLU A 104 -15.97 25.70 9.16
C GLU A 104 -17.30 25.99 8.45
N GLN A 105 -18.05 24.96 8.05
CA GLN A 105 -19.39 25.13 7.48
C GLN A 105 -20.36 25.72 8.51
N LYS A 106 -20.43 25.14 9.73
CA LYS A 106 -21.30 25.65 10.81
C LYS A 106 -21.01 27.12 11.12
N LYS A 107 -19.73 27.51 11.21
CA LYS A 107 -19.34 28.91 11.44
C LYS A 107 -19.83 29.83 10.32
N ARG A 108 -19.77 29.39 9.06
CA ARG A 108 -20.26 30.16 7.90
C ARG A 108 -21.76 30.31 7.95
N ASP A 109 -22.49 29.22 8.19
CA ASP A 109 -23.95 29.23 8.28
C ASP A 109 -24.44 30.13 9.42
N ASP A 110 -23.78 30.07 10.59
CA ASP A 110 -24.12 30.94 11.73
C ASP A 110 -23.81 32.42 11.44
N ALA A 111 -22.70 32.70 10.75
CA ALA A 111 -22.35 34.07 10.35
C ALA A 111 -23.32 34.63 9.30
N GLU A 112 -23.76 33.80 8.36
CA GLU A 112 -24.75 34.17 7.35
C GLU A 112 -26.13 34.43 7.97
N LYS A 113 -26.59 33.56 8.87
CA LYS A 113 -27.83 33.77 9.64
C LYS A 113 -27.81 35.09 10.42
N ARG A 114 -26.69 35.40 11.08
CA ARG A 114 -26.53 36.68 11.80
C ARG A 114 -26.61 37.87 10.85
N ARG A 115 -25.92 37.81 9.70
CA ARG A 115 -25.97 38.88 8.68
C ARG A 115 -27.39 39.11 8.15
N LEU A 116 -28.13 38.03 7.88
CA LEU A 116 -29.52 38.13 7.43
C LEU A 116 -30.41 38.78 8.50
N ALA A 117 -30.32 38.32 9.75
CA ALA A 117 -31.09 38.89 10.86
C ALA A 117 -30.75 40.37 11.12
N ASP A 118 -29.49 40.77 10.98
CA ASP A 118 -29.08 42.18 11.12
C ASP A 118 -29.56 43.02 9.91
N SER A 119 -29.62 42.45 8.71
CA SER A 119 -30.17 43.14 7.55
C SER A 119 -31.69 43.33 7.62
N GLU A 120 -32.42 42.36 8.18
CA GLU A 120 -33.87 42.44 8.39
C GLU A 120 -34.27 43.43 9.50
N LYS A 121 -33.39 43.70 10.46
CA LYS A 121 -33.63 44.69 11.53
C LYS A 121 -33.32 46.13 11.15
N ASN A 122 -32.54 46.34 10.08
CA ASN A 122 -32.09 47.67 9.63
C ASN A 122 -32.86 48.16 8.38
N VAL A 123 -33.95 47.48 8.01
CA VAL A 123 -34.93 47.85 6.98
C VAL A 123 -36.26 48.13 7.67
#